data_AF-A0A0Q6WF19-F1
#
_entry.id   AF-A0A0Q6WF19-F1
#
_cell.length_a   1.000
_cell.length_b   1.000
_cell.length_c   1.000
_cell.angle_alpha   90.00
_cell.angle_beta   90.00
_cell.angle_gamma   90.00
#
_symmetry.space_group_name_H-M   'P 1'
#
loop_
_entity.id
_entity.type
_entity.pdbx_description
1 polymer ?
#
loop_
_entity_poly.entity_id
_entity_poly.type
_entity_poly.pdbx_seq_one_letter_code
_entity_poly.pdbx_strand_id
1 'polypeptide(L)'
;MAAKREEVAASSRKREFASRMDNWRRVVNSQTGSASSCCAAWAKWYVALRVSEGPPAKDVLDEKVKPLRGVVTADHLDGWMIEAAWRMLGDYNDRMALKAKYVFQFPDDRIRLQLKGVRGPHVKLVVARAEKRLQDLLITLESADTILS
;
A
#
# COMPACT_ATOMS: atom_id res chain seq x y z
N MET A 1 8.77 29.11 16.85
CA MET A 1 9.01 28.74 15.43
C MET A 1 9.08 27.22 15.17
N ALA A 2 9.54 26.39 16.13
CA ALA A 2 9.63 24.93 15.95
C ALA A 2 8.26 24.23 15.76
N ALA A 3 7.27 24.52 16.61
CA ALA A 3 5.93 23.92 16.53
C ALA A 3 5.24 24.12 15.16
N LYS A 4 5.40 25.32 14.56
CA LYS A 4 4.82 25.64 13.24
C LYS A 4 5.49 24.84 12.11
N ARG A 5 6.77 24.49 12.22
CA ARG A 5 7.47 23.65 11.23
C ARG A 5 7.02 22.19 11.32
N GLU A 6 6.81 21.70 12.54
CA GLU A 6 6.35 20.33 12.78
C GLU A 6 4.92 20.10 12.28
N GLU A 7 4.02 21.07 12.49
CA GLU A 7 2.64 21.03 12.00
C GLU A 7 2.57 20.95 10.46
N VAL A 8 3.39 21.76 9.77
CA VAL A 8 3.49 21.75 8.30
C VAL A 8 4.01 20.41 7.79
N ALA A 9 5.03 19.85 8.42
CA ALA A 9 5.57 18.54 8.06
C ALA A 9 4.54 17.41 8.26
N ALA A 10 3.79 17.44 9.37
CA ALA A 10 2.72 16.48 9.63
C ALA A 10 1.59 16.57 8.59
N SER A 11 1.18 17.79 8.20
CA SER A 11 0.20 18.01 7.13
C SER A 11 0.69 17.50 5.77
N SER A 12 1.98 17.70 5.46
CA SER A 12 2.59 17.16 4.24
C SER A 12 2.52 15.63 4.19
N ARG A 13 2.96 14.95 5.26
CA ARG A 13 2.92 13.48 5.36
C ARG A 13 1.50 12.91 5.23
N LYS A 14 0.51 13.59 5.81
CA LYS A 14 -0.91 13.19 5.66
C LYS A 14 -1.37 13.29 4.21
N ARG A 15 -1.02 14.36 3.50
CA ARG A 15 -1.36 14.53 2.07
C ARG A 15 -0.66 13.49 1.19
N GLU A 16 0.61 13.23 1.47
CA GLU A 16 1.39 12.20 0.78
C GLU A 16 0.74 10.82 0.97
N PHE A 17 0.46 10.42 2.22
CA PHE A 17 -0.19 9.14 2.49
C PHE A 17 -1.55 9.03 1.80
N ALA A 18 -2.37 10.10 1.81
CA ALA A 18 -3.64 10.11 1.09
C ALA A 18 -3.47 9.91 -0.42
N SER A 19 -2.49 10.59 -1.05
CA SER A 19 -2.17 10.41 -2.47
C SER A 19 -1.76 8.98 -2.79
N ARG A 20 -0.94 8.36 -1.93
CA ARG A 20 -0.53 6.97 -2.10
C ARG A 20 -1.73 6.01 -1.97
N MET A 21 -2.66 6.26 -1.05
CA MET A 21 -3.89 5.48 -0.94
C MET A 21 -4.79 5.61 -2.18
N ASP A 22 -4.84 6.79 -2.81
CA ASP A 22 -5.55 6.98 -4.09
C ASP A 22 -4.90 6.19 -5.24
N ASN A 23 -3.57 6.12 -5.28
CA ASN A 23 -2.83 5.27 -6.23
C ASN A 23 -3.22 3.79 -6.04
N TRP A 24 -3.23 3.31 -4.79
CA TRP A 24 -3.65 1.96 -4.47
C TRP A 24 -5.09 1.68 -4.89
N ARG A 25 -6.03 2.58 -4.60
CA ARG A 25 -7.43 2.47 -5.04
C ARG A 25 -7.54 2.32 -6.56
N ARG A 26 -6.81 3.13 -7.33
CA ARG A 26 -6.81 3.06 -8.80
C ARG A 26 -6.34 1.70 -9.28
N VAL A 27 -5.25 1.19 -8.70
CA VAL A 27 -4.68 -0.14 -9.02
C VAL A 27 -5.65 -1.28 -8.70
N VAL A 28 -6.34 -1.23 -7.56
CA VAL A 28 -7.28 -2.28 -7.17
C VAL A 28 -8.53 -2.27 -8.06
N ASN A 29 -9.02 -1.08 -8.42
CA ASN A 29 -10.23 -0.94 -9.23
C ASN A 29 -9.99 -1.11 -10.75
N SER A 30 -8.78 -0.82 -11.26
CA SER A 30 -8.44 -0.91 -12.69
C SER A 30 -8.42 -2.35 -13.24
N GLN A 31 -8.49 -3.36 -12.37
CA GLN A 31 -8.63 -4.78 -12.74
C GLN A 31 -9.95 -5.11 -13.47
N THR A 32 -10.85 -4.14 -13.65
CA THR A 32 -12.17 -4.35 -14.29
C THR A 32 -12.23 -4.07 -15.80
N GLY A 33 -11.19 -3.48 -16.42
CA GLY A 33 -11.27 -3.06 -17.84
C GLY A 33 -10.08 -3.36 -18.77
N SER A 34 -8.87 -3.57 -18.24
CA SER A 34 -7.66 -3.89 -19.02
C SER A 34 -6.78 -4.92 -18.29
N ALA A 35 -7.46 -5.90 -17.70
CA ALA A 35 -6.92 -6.78 -16.67
C ALA A 35 -5.77 -7.68 -17.14
N SER A 36 -5.73 -8.10 -18.41
CA SER A 36 -4.76 -9.12 -18.87
C SER A 36 -3.30 -8.64 -18.83
N SER A 37 -3.03 -7.39 -19.23
CA SER A 37 -1.67 -6.83 -19.21
C SER A 37 -1.22 -6.45 -17.79
N CYS A 38 -2.11 -5.84 -17.01
CA CYS A 38 -1.83 -5.38 -15.66
C CYS A 38 -1.67 -6.55 -14.68
N CYS A 39 -2.50 -7.61 -14.79
CA CYS A 39 -2.38 -8.82 -13.97
C CYS A 39 -1.10 -9.61 -14.27
N ALA A 40 -0.65 -9.64 -15.53
CA ALA A 40 0.61 -10.30 -15.89
C ALA A 40 1.83 -9.54 -15.36
N ALA A 41 1.83 -8.20 -15.45
CA ALA A 41 2.89 -7.36 -14.89
C ALA A 41 2.93 -7.41 -13.35
N TRP A 42 1.75 -7.36 -12.72
CA TRP A 42 1.62 -7.49 -11.27
C TRP A 42 2.00 -8.88 -10.76
N ALA A 43 1.61 -9.96 -11.45
CA ALA A 43 2.04 -11.31 -11.11
C ALA A 43 3.57 -11.46 -11.23
N LYS A 44 4.18 -10.90 -12.28
CA LYS A 44 5.64 -10.88 -12.42
C LYS A 44 6.33 -10.12 -11.29
N TRP A 45 5.82 -8.94 -10.93
CA TRP A 45 6.33 -8.14 -9.83
C TRP A 45 6.14 -8.84 -8.47
N TYR A 46 4.96 -9.42 -8.23
CA TYR A 46 4.62 -10.16 -7.01
C TYR A 46 5.45 -11.44 -6.84
N VAL A 47 5.69 -12.17 -7.94
CA VAL A 47 6.59 -13.34 -7.96
C VAL A 47 8.03 -12.90 -7.67
N ALA A 48 8.48 -11.77 -8.26
CA ALA A 48 9.82 -11.23 -7.98
C ALA A 48 10.03 -10.90 -6.49
N LEU A 49 9.00 -10.40 -5.80
CA LEU A 49 9.03 -10.15 -4.35
C LEU A 49 8.97 -11.42 -3.48
N ARG A 50 8.44 -12.52 -4.00
CA ARG A 50 8.17 -13.75 -3.23
C ARG A 50 9.21 -14.85 -3.45
N VAL A 51 9.79 -14.94 -4.64
CA VAL A 51 10.81 -15.96 -5.01
C VAL A 51 12.20 -15.60 -4.48
N SER A 52 12.38 -14.37 -4.00
CA SER A 52 13.60 -13.97 -3.30
C SER A 52 13.59 -14.54 -1.87
N GLU A 53 14.03 -15.79 -1.67
CA GLU A 53 14.39 -16.35 -0.35
C GLU A 53 15.68 -15.72 0.25
N GLY A 54 16.05 -14.54 -0.24
CA GLY A 54 17.12 -13.66 0.23
C GLY A 54 17.03 -12.36 -0.55
N PRO A 55 17.47 -11.21 0.01
CA PRO A 55 17.35 -9.91 -0.65
C PRO A 55 17.96 -9.95 -2.06
N PRO A 56 17.20 -9.66 -3.13
CA PRO A 56 17.74 -9.67 -4.48
C PRO A 56 18.72 -8.50 -4.65
N ALA A 57 19.86 -8.75 -5.28
CA ALA A 57 20.83 -7.71 -5.61
C ALA A 57 20.18 -6.61 -6.49
N LYS A 58 20.57 -5.35 -6.24
CA LYS A 58 20.02 -4.13 -6.85
C LYS A 58 19.91 -4.20 -8.38
N ASP A 59 20.92 -4.78 -9.01
CA ASP A 59 21.00 -4.95 -10.46
C ASP A 59 19.88 -5.84 -11.00
N VAL A 60 19.46 -6.85 -10.23
CA VAL A 60 18.41 -7.79 -10.60
C VAL A 60 17.02 -7.15 -10.46
N LEU A 61 16.81 -6.28 -9.48
CA LEU A 61 15.56 -5.50 -9.35
C LEU A 61 15.46 -4.46 -10.46
N ASP A 62 16.52 -3.70 -10.72
CA ASP A 62 16.52 -2.69 -11.78
C ASP A 62 16.44 -3.31 -13.19
N GLU A 63 17.06 -4.49 -13.42
CA GLU A 63 16.88 -5.25 -14.67
C GLU A 63 15.50 -5.90 -14.78
N LYS A 64 14.85 -6.30 -13.68
CA LYS A 64 13.50 -6.88 -13.70
C LYS A 64 12.39 -5.84 -13.79
N VAL A 65 12.64 -4.60 -13.35
CA VAL A 65 11.71 -3.47 -13.45
C VAL A 65 11.94 -2.66 -14.74
N LYS A 66 13.13 -2.71 -15.34
CA LYS A 66 13.43 -2.14 -16.67
C LYS A 66 12.39 -2.45 -17.76
N PRO A 67 11.87 -3.68 -17.91
CA PRO A 67 10.84 -4.01 -18.89
C PRO A 67 9.48 -3.37 -18.61
N LEU A 68 9.26 -2.84 -17.40
CA LEU A 68 8.03 -2.15 -16.99
C LEU A 68 8.16 -0.61 -17.13
N ARG A 69 9.39 -0.07 -17.22
CA ARG A 69 9.65 1.36 -17.45
C ARG A 69 9.17 1.73 -18.85
N GLY A 70 7.96 2.29 -18.94
CA GLY A 70 7.27 2.65 -20.19
C GLY A 70 5.86 2.09 -20.31
N VAL A 71 5.54 1.03 -19.56
CA VAL A 71 4.21 0.39 -19.51
C VAL A 71 3.48 0.71 -18.21
N VAL A 72 4.21 0.98 -17.13
CA VAL A 72 3.69 1.18 -15.77
C VAL A 72 4.14 2.55 -15.25
N THR A 73 3.18 3.39 -14.82
CA THR A 73 3.50 4.70 -14.23
C THR A 73 4.00 4.56 -12.79
N ALA A 74 4.71 5.57 -12.28
CA ALA A 74 5.16 5.60 -10.88
C ALA A 74 3.98 5.40 -9.90
N ASP A 75 2.81 5.99 -10.19
CA ASP A 75 1.59 5.80 -9.41
C ASP A 75 1.12 4.34 -9.36
N HIS A 76 1.26 3.59 -10.46
CA HIS A 76 0.90 2.17 -10.49
C HIS A 76 1.88 1.33 -9.67
N LEU A 77 3.18 1.64 -9.73
CA LEU A 77 4.19 0.97 -8.90
C LEU A 77 3.94 1.22 -7.41
N ASP A 78 3.66 2.47 -7.02
CA ASP A 78 3.32 2.83 -5.64
C ASP A 78 2.04 2.11 -5.17
N GLY A 79 1.00 2.06 -6.01
CA GLY A 79 -0.21 1.29 -5.69
C GLY A 79 0.05 -0.22 -5.53
N TRP A 80 0.99 -0.79 -6.30
CA TRP A 80 1.40 -2.19 -6.12
C TRP A 80 2.21 -2.43 -4.84
N MET A 81 3.12 -1.52 -4.50
CA MET A 81 3.85 -1.54 -3.22
C MET A 81 2.89 -1.56 -2.04
N ILE A 82 1.86 -0.71 -2.09
CA ILE A 82 0.82 -0.67 -1.06
C ILE A 82 0.01 -1.97 -1.01
N GLU A 83 -0.36 -2.54 -2.16
CA GLU A 83 -1.06 -3.83 -2.20
C GLU A 83 -0.20 -4.97 -1.60
N ALA A 84 1.12 -4.97 -1.84
CA ALA A 84 2.03 -5.92 -1.22
C ALA A 84 2.11 -5.74 0.30
N ALA A 85 2.33 -4.51 0.77
CA ALA A 85 2.33 -4.18 2.20
C ALA A 85 1.00 -4.57 2.87
N TRP A 86 -0.12 -4.28 2.23
CA TRP A 86 -1.46 -4.64 2.70
C TRP A 86 -1.64 -6.15 2.85
N ARG A 87 -1.07 -6.97 1.96
CA ARG A 87 -1.14 -8.44 2.07
C ARG A 87 -0.29 -9.02 3.19
N MET A 88 0.76 -8.31 3.58
CA MET A 88 1.61 -8.71 4.70
C MET A 88 0.95 -8.46 6.07
N LEU A 89 -0.15 -7.70 6.12
CA LEU A 89 -0.94 -7.55 7.34
C LEU A 89 -1.56 -8.90 7.74
N GLY A 90 -1.15 -9.43 8.89
CA GLY A 90 -1.65 -10.70 9.40
C GLY A 90 -3.11 -10.66 9.91
N ASP A 91 -3.57 -9.49 10.38
CA ASP A 91 -4.90 -9.33 10.96
C ASP A 91 -5.97 -9.10 9.88
N TYR A 92 -7.06 -9.87 9.94
CA TYR A 92 -8.18 -9.73 9.00
C TYR A 92 -8.87 -8.36 9.08
N ASN A 93 -9.10 -7.86 10.30
CA ASN A 93 -9.80 -6.61 10.52
C ASN A 93 -8.96 -5.42 10.05
N ASP A 94 -7.63 -5.47 10.21
CA ASP A 94 -6.74 -4.43 9.67
C ASP A 94 -6.83 -4.37 8.14
N ARG A 95 -6.75 -5.54 7.49
CA ARG A 95 -6.86 -5.62 6.02
C ARG A 95 -8.21 -5.11 5.53
N MET A 96 -9.30 -5.57 6.13
CA MET A 96 -10.64 -5.15 5.72
C MET A 96 -10.92 -3.68 6.05
N ALA A 97 -10.44 -3.17 7.17
CA ALA A 97 -10.59 -1.76 7.53
C ALA A 97 -9.96 -0.84 6.47
N LEU A 98 -8.72 -1.14 6.06
CA LEU A 98 -8.02 -0.36 5.04
C LEU A 98 -8.70 -0.46 3.67
N LYS A 99 -9.11 -1.67 3.27
CA LYS A 99 -9.78 -1.88 1.98
C LYS A 99 -11.14 -1.17 1.94
N ALA A 100 -11.94 -1.28 3.01
CA ALA A 100 -13.22 -0.59 3.11
C ALA A 100 -13.06 0.94 3.11
N LYS A 101 -12.05 1.47 3.81
CA LYS A 101 -11.80 2.91 3.89
C LYS A 101 -11.25 3.51 2.60
N TYR A 102 -10.24 2.91 2.01
CA TYR A 102 -9.48 3.54 0.93
C TYR A 102 -9.87 3.06 -0.46
N VAL A 103 -10.21 1.78 -0.62
CA VAL A 103 -10.63 1.25 -1.93
C VAL A 103 -12.11 1.54 -2.17
N PHE A 104 -12.96 1.14 -1.21
CA PHE A 104 -14.41 1.28 -1.32
C PHE A 104 -14.95 2.64 -0.85
N GLN A 105 -14.11 3.45 -0.17
CA GLN A 105 -14.49 4.77 0.34
C GLN A 105 -15.73 4.75 1.24
N PHE A 106 -15.88 3.69 2.03
CA PHE A 106 -17.00 3.56 2.94
C PHE A 106 -16.86 4.48 4.16
N PRO A 107 -17.97 5.08 4.65
CA PRO A 107 -17.96 5.76 5.94
C PRO A 107 -17.77 4.77 7.10
N ASP A 108 -17.32 5.26 8.25
CA ASP A 108 -17.01 4.45 9.45
C ASP A 108 -18.15 3.47 9.83
N ASP A 109 -19.40 3.90 9.70
CA ASP A 109 -20.59 3.07 10.00
C ASP A 109 -20.69 1.84 9.10
N ARG A 110 -20.33 2.00 7.82
CA ARG A 110 -20.31 0.91 6.83
C ARG A 110 -19.05 0.05 6.98
N ILE A 111 -17.92 0.65 7.37
CA ILE A 111 -16.69 -0.09 7.69
C ILE A 111 -16.96 -1.06 8.84
N ARG A 112 -17.69 -0.62 9.89
CA ARG A 112 -18.07 -1.48 11.03
C ARG A 112 -18.68 -2.81 10.60
N LEU A 113 -19.53 -2.80 9.57
CA LEU A 113 -20.23 -3.99 9.08
C LEU A 113 -19.30 -5.01 8.40
N GLN A 114 -18.10 -4.58 7.98
CA GLN A 114 -17.09 -5.44 7.34
C GLN A 114 -16.14 -6.08 8.36
N LEU A 115 -16.08 -5.55 9.59
CA LEU A 115 -15.15 -5.98 10.63
C LEU A 115 -15.77 -7.07 11.51
N LYS A 116 -14.99 -8.09 11.87
CA LYS A 116 -15.41 -9.18 12.74
C LYS A 116 -15.19 -8.82 14.21
N GLY A 117 -16.27 -8.82 15.00
CA GLY A 117 -16.22 -8.65 16.45
C GLY A 117 -15.87 -7.23 16.93
N VAL A 118 -15.87 -6.22 16.06
CA VAL A 118 -15.52 -4.84 16.40
C VAL A 118 -16.76 -4.02 16.74
N ARG A 119 -16.80 -3.40 17.93
CA ARG A 119 -17.85 -2.45 18.30
C ARG A 119 -17.57 -1.08 17.67
N GLY A 120 -18.64 -0.32 17.37
CA GLY A 120 -18.57 0.95 16.63
C GLY A 120 -17.46 1.92 17.07
N PRO A 121 -17.32 2.23 18.38
CA PRO A 121 -16.29 3.15 18.85
C PRO A 121 -14.85 2.70 18.55
N HIS A 122 -14.60 1.39 18.41
CA HIS A 122 -13.26 0.85 18.15
C HIS A 122 -12.91 0.79 16.66
N VAL A 123 -13.84 1.08 15.75
CA VAL A 123 -13.57 1.06 14.30
C VAL A 123 -12.44 2.04 13.98
N LYS A 124 -12.50 3.26 14.53
CA LYS A 124 -11.45 4.28 14.35
C LYS A 124 -10.09 3.82 14.89
N LEU A 125 -10.08 3.07 15.99
CA LEU A 125 -8.84 2.53 16.56
C LEU A 125 -8.26 1.43 15.68
N VAL A 126 -9.09 0.54 15.14
CA VAL A 126 -8.66 -0.50 14.19
C VAL A 126 -8.08 0.14 12.93
N VAL A 127 -8.78 1.14 12.38
CA VAL A 127 -8.31 1.89 11.21
C VAL A 127 -6.97 2.56 11.48
N ALA A 128 -6.84 3.30 12.58
CA ALA A 128 -5.58 3.98 12.94
C ALA A 128 -4.43 2.99 13.18
N ARG A 129 -4.71 1.85 13.83
CA ARG A 129 -3.74 0.77 14.02
C ARG A 129 -3.29 0.19 12.68
N ALA A 130 -4.24 -0.07 11.78
CA ALA A 130 -3.97 -0.65 10.47
C ALA A 130 -3.16 0.31 9.60
N GLU A 131 -3.49 1.61 9.62
CA GLU A 131 -2.71 2.66 8.92
C GLU A 131 -1.27 2.72 9.42
N LYS A 132 -1.07 2.70 10.74
CA LYS A 132 0.27 2.68 11.34
C LYS A 132 1.06 1.44 10.89
N ARG A 133 0.46 0.25 11.00
CA ARG A 133 1.10 -1.00 10.56
C ARG A 133 1.44 -0.99 9.08
N LEU A 134 0.56 -0.43 8.24
CA LEU A 134 0.81 -0.29 6.81
C LEU A 134 2.00 0.64 6.56
N GLN A 135 2.08 1.77 7.25
CA GLN A 135 3.22 2.70 7.15
C GLN A 135 4.53 2.04 7.60
N ASP A 136 4.52 1.30 8.72
CA ASP A 136 5.71 0.57 9.20
C ASP A 136 6.18 -0.48 8.17
N LEU A 137 5.24 -1.19 7.53
CA LEU A 137 5.55 -2.15 6.46
C LEU A 137 6.05 -1.46 5.19
N LEU A 138 5.48 -0.32 4.80
CA LEU A 138 5.95 0.45 3.66
C LEU A 138 7.37 0.96 3.88
N ILE A 139 7.66 1.50 5.07
CA ILE A 139 9.03 1.89 5.44
C ILE A 139 9.95 0.68 5.37
N THR A 140 9.52 -0.49 5.86
CA THR A 140 10.35 -1.71 5.80
C THR A 140 10.64 -2.12 4.36
N LEU A 141 9.64 -2.09 3.47
CA LEU A 141 9.80 -2.42 2.06
C LEU A 141 10.69 -1.41 1.33
N GLU A 142 10.50 -0.12 1.58
CA GLU A 142 11.31 0.97 1.01
C GLU A 142 12.74 0.99 1.58
N SER A 143 12.91 0.64 2.84
CA SER A 143 14.22 0.56 3.49
C SER A 143 14.98 -0.69 3.05
N ALA A 144 14.29 -1.80 2.81
CA ALA A 144 14.89 -2.96 2.16
C ALA A 144 15.44 -2.59 0.77
N ASP A 145 14.75 -1.72 0.02
CA ASP A 145 15.27 -1.16 -1.23
C ASP A 145 16.46 -0.18 -1.02
N THR A 146 16.53 0.49 0.15
CA THR A 146 17.56 1.51 0.46
C THR A 146 18.84 0.94 1.07
N ILE A 147 18.77 -0.14 1.86
CA ILE A 147 19.93 -0.80 2.51
C ILE A 147 20.73 -1.65 1.50
N LEU A 148 20.12 -2.01 0.37
CA LEU A 148 20.74 -2.73 -0.73
C LEU A 148 21.31 -1.78 -1.81
N SER A 149 21.42 -0.49 -1.49
CA SER A 149 21.88 0.56 -2.41
C SER A 149 23.37 0.84 -2.40
#